data_AF-A0A7X7BDI4-F1
#
_entry.id   AF-A0A7X7BDI4-F1
#
_cell.length_a   1.000
_cell.length_b   1.000
_cell.length_c   1.000
_cell.angle_alpha   90.00
_cell.angle_beta   90.00
_cell.angle_gamma   90.00
#
_symmetry.space_group_name_H-M   'P 1'
#
loop_
_entity.id
_entity.type
_entity.pdbx_description
1 polymer ?
#
loop_
_entity_poly.entity_id
_entity_poly.type
_entity_poly.pdbx_seq_one_letter_code
_entity_poly.pdbx_strand_id
1 'polypeptide(L)'
;MNKKLILLSLLLAVSLLQAQEIKIDPAFWWSGMQETELQLMVYGDNIASYKPEVSSQNIRIKEVVTLDSPNYQLIYLDLSGSQPEQFNIVFKGANDSHTVQYELKERNPERFDIESFDSSDVLYLIMPDRFANGDPSNDRIDMRMPYKVDRENPNARHGGDLKGIS
;
A
#
# COMPACT_ATOMS: atom_id res chain seq x y z
N MET A 1 22.11 44.06 -7.59
CA MET A 1 21.60 42.71 -7.89
C MET A 1 20.19 42.81 -8.46
N ASN A 2 19.98 42.39 -9.70
CA ASN A 2 18.69 42.53 -10.36
C ASN A 2 17.63 41.67 -9.66
N LYS A 3 16.55 42.29 -9.15
CA LYS A 3 15.44 41.59 -8.48
C LYS A 3 14.85 40.46 -9.35
N LYS A 4 14.90 40.60 -10.68
CA LYS A 4 14.52 39.56 -11.65
C LYS A 4 15.43 38.33 -11.64
N LEU A 5 16.74 38.49 -11.42
CA LEU A 5 17.67 37.36 -11.30
C LEU A 5 17.41 36.58 -10.00
N ILE A 6 17.14 37.28 -8.89
CA ILE A 6 16.82 36.64 -7.60
C ILE A 6 15.52 35.83 -7.70
N LEU A 7 14.50 36.39 -8.37
CA LEU A 7 13.22 35.70 -8.56
C LEU A 7 13.36 34.45 -9.45
N LEU A 8 14.17 34.52 -10.51
CA LEU A 8 14.43 33.40 -11.40
C LEU A 8 15.24 32.28 -10.71
N SER A 9 16.22 32.63 -9.86
CA SER A 9 16.95 31.64 -9.05
C SER A 9 16.05 30.97 -8.00
N LEU A 10 15.08 31.70 -7.44
CA LEU A 10 14.14 31.15 -6.46
C LEU A 10 13.15 30.18 -7.11
N LEU A 11 12.65 30.48 -8.30
CA LEU A 11 11.77 29.59 -9.09
C LEU A 11 12.48 28.29 -9.51
N LEU A 12 13.76 28.36 -9.86
CA LEU A 12 14.55 27.17 -10.25
C LEU A 12 14.90 26.28 -9.04
N ALA A 13 15.06 26.86 -7.85
CA ALA A 13 15.31 26.11 -6.62
C ALA A 13 14.08 25.31 -6.16
N VAL A 14 12.86 25.83 -6.38
CA VAL A 14 11.62 25.13 -6.01
C VAL A 14 11.36 23.91 -6.89
N SER A 15 11.80 23.91 -8.16
CA SER A 15 11.63 22.77 -9.07
C SER A 15 12.51 21.55 -8.78
N LEU A 16 13.49 21.65 -7.88
CA LEU A 16 14.38 20.54 -7.51
C LEU A 16 13.91 19.76 -6.27
N LEU A 17 12.83 20.21 -5.62
CA LEU A 17 12.20 19.48 -4.51
C LEU A 17 11.21 18.44 -5.08
N GLN A 18 11.74 17.33 -5.60
CA GLN A 18 10.93 16.14 -5.84
C GLN A 18 10.95 15.31 -4.56
N ALA A 19 9.80 15.20 -3.89
CA ALA A 19 9.66 14.26 -2.78
C ALA A 19 9.73 12.84 -3.35
N GLN A 20 10.60 12.01 -2.78
CA GLN A 20 10.70 10.60 -3.14
C GLN A 20 9.40 9.90 -2.79
N GLU A 21 8.86 9.12 -3.74
CA GLU A 21 7.71 8.27 -3.48
C GLU A 21 8.19 7.02 -2.70
N ILE A 22 7.72 6.89 -1.45
CA ILE A 22 7.95 5.69 -0.63
C ILE A 22 6.63 4.92 -0.55
N LYS A 23 6.68 3.63 -0.89
CA LYS A 23 5.54 2.71 -0.80
C LYS A 23 5.79 1.72 0.30
N ILE A 24 4.75 1.44 1.08
CA ILE A 24 4.79 0.47 2.17
C ILE A 24 3.67 -0.52 1.96
N ASP A 25 4.02 -1.80 1.93
CA ASP A 25 3.09 -2.92 1.84
C ASP A 25 3.19 -3.81 3.09
N PRO A 26 2.05 -4.21 3.70
CA PRO A 26 0.70 -3.75 3.41
C PRO A 26 0.52 -2.25 3.73
N ALA A 27 -0.43 -1.57 3.07
CA ALA A 27 -0.63 -0.11 3.20
C ALA A 27 -1.13 0.36 4.58
N PHE A 28 -1.77 -0.54 5.33
CA PHE A 28 -2.20 -0.38 6.72
C PHE A 28 -2.32 -1.76 7.35
N TRP A 29 -2.50 -1.81 8.67
CA TRP A 29 -2.75 -3.07 9.37
C TRP A 29 -3.81 -2.92 10.46
N TRP A 30 -4.00 -3.94 11.28
CA TRP A 30 -4.93 -3.92 12.42
C TRP A 30 -4.19 -4.16 13.72
N SER A 31 -4.62 -3.47 14.77
CA SER A 31 -4.23 -3.80 16.14
C SER A 31 -4.99 -5.04 16.62
N GLY A 32 -4.41 -5.78 17.58
CA GLY A 32 -5.04 -6.99 18.16
C GLY A 32 -5.09 -8.20 17.22
N MET A 33 -4.15 -8.29 16.27
CA MET A 33 -3.96 -9.52 15.48
C MET A 33 -3.34 -10.63 16.35
N GLN A 34 -3.64 -11.89 16.02
CA GLN A 34 -3.11 -13.04 16.76
C GLN A 34 -1.60 -13.17 16.58
N GLU A 35 -1.13 -13.02 15.34
CA GLU A 35 0.29 -12.80 15.07
C GLU A 35 0.60 -11.32 15.35
N THR A 36 1.52 -11.10 16.27
CA THR A 36 1.89 -9.77 16.77
C THR A 36 3.09 -9.19 16.03
N GLU A 37 3.77 -9.97 15.19
CA GLU A 37 4.81 -9.46 14.31
C GLU A 37 4.24 -9.07 12.94
N LEU A 38 4.56 -7.86 12.50
CA LEU A 38 4.20 -7.37 11.16
C LEU A 38 5.47 -7.09 10.37
N GLN A 39 5.64 -7.77 9.24
CA GLN A 39 6.64 -7.43 8.24
C GLN A 39 6.07 -6.40 7.26
N LEU A 40 6.73 -5.25 7.16
CA LEU A 40 6.49 -4.25 6.14
C LEU A 40 7.54 -4.37 5.03
N MET A 41 7.10 -4.44 3.78
CA MET A 41 7.94 -4.26 2.62
C MET A 41 7.92 -2.80 2.20
N VAL A 42 9.08 -2.15 2.25
CA VAL A 42 9.21 -0.74 1.88
C VAL A 42 9.95 -0.64 0.56
N TYR A 43 9.37 0.09 -0.39
CA TYR A 43 9.98 0.44 -1.66
C TYR A 43 10.21 1.94 -1.75
N GLY A 44 11.37 2.33 -2.28
CA GLY A 44 11.69 3.70 -2.65
C GLY A 44 13.14 3.78 -3.13
N ASP A 45 13.46 4.78 -3.95
CA ASP A 45 14.83 4.98 -4.44
C ASP A 45 15.87 5.03 -3.31
N ASN A 46 16.84 4.12 -3.34
CA ASN A 46 17.90 3.97 -2.33
C ASN A 46 17.42 3.86 -0.87
N ILE A 47 16.18 3.42 -0.63
CA ILE A 47 15.59 3.38 0.71
C ILE A 47 16.39 2.51 1.69
N ALA A 48 17.14 1.51 1.21
CA ALA A 48 17.99 0.65 2.03
C ALA A 48 19.12 1.41 2.76
N SER A 49 19.45 2.63 2.32
CA SER A 49 20.44 3.49 2.98
C SER A 49 19.87 4.30 4.16
N TYR A 50 18.55 4.28 4.36
CA TYR A 50 17.87 5.03 5.40
C TYR A 50 17.57 4.15 6.60
N LYS A 51 17.77 4.69 7.80
CA LYS A 51 17.40 4.02 9.04
C LYS A 51 15.95 4.36 9.41
N PRO A 52 15.04 3.37 9.48
CA PRO A 52 13.67 3.64 9.91
C PRO A 52 13.58 3.82 11.43
N GLU A 53 12.68 4.70 11.86
CA GLU A 53 12.23 4.89 13.23
C GLU A 53 10.70 5.02 13.24
N VAL A 54 10.05 4.59 14.32
CA VAL A 54 8.59 4.69 14.48
C VAL A 54 8.24 5.69 15.59
N SER A 55 7.24 6.53 15.35
CA SER A 55 6.75 7.52 16.31
C SER A 55 5.55 7.00 17.12
N SER A 56 5.67 5.82 17.73
CA SER A 56 4.66 5.25 18.63
C SER A 56 5.29 4.80 19.94
N GLN A 57 4.51 4.82 21.02
CA GLN A 57 4.92 4.29 22.33
C GLN A 57 4.67 2.78 22.45
N ASN A 58 3.78 2.25 21.62
CA ASN A 58 3.24 0.89 21.70
C ASN A 58 3.81 -0.05 20.64
N ILE A 59 4.45 0.50 19.61
CA ILE A 59 4.99 -0.22 18.46
C ILE A 59 6.51 -0.06 18.46
N ARG A 60 7.24 -1.15 18.19
CA ARG A 60 8.70 -1.15 18.14
C ARG A 60 9.20 -1.82 16.88
N ILE A 61 10.32 -1.34 16.34
CA ILE A 61 11.03 -2.05 15.28
C ILE A 61 11.85 -3.17 15.93
N LYS A 62 11.55 -4.42 15.59
CA LYS A 62 12.34 -5.60 16.02
C LYS A 62 13.58 -5.75 15.17
N GLU A 63 13.41 -5.62 13.86
CA GLU A 63 14.47 -5.87 12.88
C GLU A 63 14.25 -5.03 11.62
N VAL A 64 15.36 -4.67 10.98
CA VAL A 64 15.37 -4.07 9.65
C VAL A 64 16.31 -4.89 8.79
N VAL A 65 15.83 -5.35 7.64
CA VAL A 65 16.60 -6.16 6.69
C VAL A 65 16.70 -5.43 5.36
N THR A 66 17.92 -5.18 4.91
CA THR A 66 18.19 -4.67 3.56
C THR A 66 18.34 -5.83 2.58
N LEU A 67 17.78 -5.68 1.39
CA LEU A 67 17.92 -6.67 0.32
C LEU A 67 19.08 -6.31 -0.61
N ASP A 68 19.39 -7.17 -1.58
CA ASP A 68 20.41 -6.89 -2.61
C ASP A 68 20.08 -5.62 -3.42
N SER A 69 18.79 -5.32 -3.58
CA SER A 69 18.35 -4.08 -4.22
C SER A 69 18.42 -2.92 -3.24
N PRO A 70 19.05 -1.79 -3.60
CA PRO A 70 19.09 -0.61 -2.74
C PRO A 70 17.71 0.04 -2.57
N ASN A 71 16.75 -0.31 -3.42
CA ASN A 71 15.43 0.30 -3.45
C ASN A 71 14.39 -0.39 -2.57
N TYR A 72 14.81 -1.37 -1.75
CA TYR A 72 13.93 -2.11 -0.86
C TYR A 72 14.55 -2.32 0.52
N GLN A 73 13.68 -2.30 1.53
CA GLN A 73 13.99 -2.82 2.85
C GLN A 73 12.76 -3.45 3.49
N LEU A 74 12.98 -4.45 4.34
CA LEU A 74 11.96 -5.06 5.18
C LEU A 74 12.07 -4.50 6.60
N ILE A 75 10.93 -4.13 7.19
CA ILE A 75 10.86 -3.68 8.59
C ILE A 75 9.94 -4.63 9.34
N TYR A 76 10.45 -5.26 10.39
CA TYR A 76 9.66 -6.10 11.28
C TYR A 76 9.25 -5.28 12.51
N LEU A 77 7.94 -5.13 12.70
CA LEU A 77 7.35 -4.42 13.82
C LEU A 77 6.83 -5.41 14.87
N ASP A 78 7.07 -5.09 16.14
CA ASP A 78 6.41 -5.69 17.29
C ASP A 78 5.12 -4.92 17.59
N LEU A 79 3.99 -5.60 17.45
CA LEU A 79 2.64 -5.07 17.70
C LEU A 79 1.99 -5.64 18.95
N SER A 80 2.74 -6.35 19.81
CA SER A 80 2.20 -6.99 21.02
C SER A 80 1.50 -6.01 21.99
N GLY A 81 1.98 -4.76 22.05
CA GLY A 81 1.37 -3.68 22.83
C GLY A 81 0.49 -2.72 22.01
N SER A 82 0.29 -2.99 20.72
CA SER A 82 -0.35 -2.04 19.81
C SER A 82 -1.76 -1.65 20.25
N GLN A 83 -2.16 -0.44 19.89
CA GLN A 83 -3.53 0.05 19.94
C GLN A 83 -3.92 0.56 18.55
N PRO A 84 -5.22 0.72 18.24
CA PRO A 84 -5.63 1.44 17.04
C PRO A 84 -5.06 2.87 17.06
N GLU A 85 -4.15 3.17 16.13
CA GLU A 85 -3.46 4.45 16.07
C GLU A 85 -2.91 4.73 14.67
N GLN A 86 -2.67 6.01 14.38
CA GLN A 86 -1.84 6.46 13.26
C GLN A 86 -0.50 6.94 13.80
N PHE A 87 0.59 6.49 13.20
CA PHE A 87 1.95 6.85 13.60
C PHE A 87 2.82 7.06 12.37
N ASN A 88 3.93 7.77 12.54
CA ASN A 88 4.87 8.00 11.47
C ASN A 88 5.98 6.95 11.48
N ILE A 89 6.35 6.49 10.30
CA ILE A 89 7.60 5.81 10.03
C ILE A 89 8.53 6.83 9.39
N VAL A 90 9.59 7.18 10.10
CA VAL A 90 10.59 8.18 9.70
C VAL A 90 11.83 7.46 9.23
N PHE A 91 12.17 7.63 7.95
CA PHE A 91 13.37 7.09 7.32
C PHE A 91 14.46 8.16 7.35
N LYS A 92 15.46 7.99 8.22
CA LYS A 92 16.55 8.96 8.39
C LYS A 92 17.75 8.58 7.53
N GLY A 93 18.11 9.47 6.61
CA GLY A 93 19.32 9.40 5.81
C GLY A 93 20.45 10.20 6.47
N ALA A 94 21.55 10.36 5.74
CA ALA A 94 22.70 11.13 6.22
C ALA A 94 22.42 12.65 6.29
N ASN A 95 21.66 13.17 5.32
CA ASN A 95 21.42 14.61 5.17
C ASN A 95 19.93 14.98 5.08
N ASP A 96 19.06 13.99 5.01
CA ASP A 96 17.63 14.14 4.78
C ASP A 96 16.83 13.09 5.54
N SER A 97 15.50 13.23 5.49
CA SER A 97 14.58 12.28 6.08
C SER A 97 13.26 12.26 5.33
N HIS A 98 12.68 11.08 5.19
CA HIS A 98 11.35 10.90 4.62
C HIS A 98 10.40 10.39 5.71
N THR A 99 9.18 10.90 5.72
CA THR A 99 8.17 10.50 6.70
C THR A 99 6.96 9.94 5.99
N VAL A 100 6.55 8.74 6.38
CA VAL A 100 5.33 8.08 5.88
C VAL A 100 4.41 7.83 7.06
N GLN A 101 3.17 8.29 6.96
CA GLN A 101 2.14 7.97 7.96
C GLN A 101 1.65 6.53 7.73
N TYR A 102 1.54 5.76 8.79
CA TYR A 102 1.04 4.39 8.79
C TYR A 102 -0.10 4.25 9.80
N GLU A 103 -1.02 3.32 9.55
CA GLU A 103 -2.24 3.14 10.35
C GLU A 103 -2.39 1.71 10.85
N LEU A 104 -2.59 1.55 12.16
CA LEU A 104 -3.21 0.36 12.74
C LEU A 104 -4.68 0.67 13.02
N LYS A 105 -5.57 -0.02 12.31
CA LYS A 105 -7.02 0.12 12.49
C LYS A 105 -7.51 -0.69 13.68
N GLU A 106 -8.66 -0.26 14.19
CA GLU A 106 -9.44 -1.06 15.13
C GLU A 106 -10.02 -2.28 14.42
N ARG A 107 -9.90 -3.44 15.05
CA ARG A 107 -10.43 -4.70 14.52
C ARG A 107 -11.85 -4.89 15.05
N ASN A 108 -12.80 -5.15 14.16
CA ASN A 108 -14.15 -5.52 14.59
C ASN A 108 -14.08 -6.87 15.36
N PRO A 109 -14.49 -6.93 16.64
CA PRO A 109 -14.43 -8.15 17.45
C PRO A 109 -15.30 -9.29 16.90
N GLU A 110 -16.37 -9.00 16.17
CA GLU A 110 -17.20 -10.04 15.54
C GLU A 110 -16.44 -10.81 14.46
N ARG A 111 -15.31 -10.28 13.96
CA ARG A 111 -14.48 -10.96 12.95
C ARG A 111 -13.73 -12.17 13.48
N PHE A 112 -13.62 -12.34 14.80
CA PHE A 112 -13.02 -13.52 15.40
C PHE A 112 -13.95 -14.74 15.33
N ASP A 113 -15.25 -14.50 15.27
CA ASP A 113 -16.29 -15.53 15.35
C ASP A 113 -16.98 -15.78 14.00
N ILE A 114 -16.36 -15.38 12.88
CA ILE A 114 -16.89 -15.69 11.55
C ILE A 114 -16.76 -17.20 11.32
N GLU A 115 -17.90 -17.88 11.29
CA GLU A 115 -18.00 -19.24 10.80
C GLU A 115 -17.67 -19.28 9.31
N SER A 116 -16.79 -20.20 8.92
CA SER A 116 -16.50 -20.48 7.51
C SER A 116 -17.59 -21.36 6.92
N PHE A 117 -17.63 -21.47 5.59
CA PHE A 117 -18.46 -22.46 4.91
C PHE A 117 -18.15 -23.89 5.39
N ASP A 118 -19.18 -24.74 5.44
CA ASP A 118 -19.06 -26.15 5.82
C ASP A 118 -19.82 -27.09 4.87
N SER A 119 -20.02 -28.35 5.28
CA SER A 119 -20.70 -29.37 4.45
C SER A 119 -22.19 -29.12 4.22
N SER A 120 -22.80 -28.18 4.94
CA SER A 120 -24.20 -27.76 4.75
C SER A 120 -24.36 -26.72 3.64
N ASP A 121 -23.26 -26.06 3.22
CA ASP A 121 -23.27 -25.03 2.20
C ASP A 121 -23.09 -25.57 0.78
N VAL A 122 -23.57 -24.80 -0.20
CA VAL A 122 -23.30 -25.01 -1.63
C VAL A 122 -22.53 -23.81 -2.15
N LEU A 123 -21.33 -24.04 -2.67
CA LEU A 123 -20.47 -22.99 -3.20
C LEU A 123 -20.75 -22.75 -4.69
N TYR A 124 -21.01 -21.49 -5.05
CA TYR A 124 -21.18 -21.07 -6.44
C TYR A 124 -19.92 -20.37 -6.94
N LEU A 125 -19.18 -21.04 -7.83
CA LEU A 125 -17.96 -20.51 -8.43
C LEU A 125 -18.28 -19.68 -9.67
N ILE A 126 -17.76 -18.45 -9.71
CA ILE A 126 -17.90 -17.55 -10.85
C ILE A 126 -16.53 -17.09 -11.36
N MET A 127 -16.50 -16.72 -12.64
CA MET A 127 -15.43 -15.90 -13.20
C MET A 127 -15.96 -14.46 -13.28
N PRO A 128 -15.47 -13.50 -12.48
CA PRO A 128 -16.06 -12.16 -12.40
C PRO A 128 -16.26 -11.50 -13.76
N ASP A 129 -15.25 -11.51 -14.64
CA ASP A 129 -15.30 -10.96 -16.01
C ASP A 129 -16.39 -11.60 -16.90
N ARG A 130 -16.85 -12.82 -16.58
CA ARG A 130 -17.81 -13.60 -17.38
C ARG A 130 -19.16 -13.77 -16.72
N PHE A 131 -19.34 -13.25 -15.51
CA PHE A 131 -20.57 -13.45 -14.76
C PHE A 131 -21.64 -12.44 -15.17
N ALA A 132 -21.44 -11.17 -14.87
CA ALA A 132 -22.37 -10.09 -15.19
C ALA A 132 -21.62 -8.76 -15.28
N ASN A 133 -21.97 -7.93 -16.26
CA ASN A 133 -21.42 -6.58 -16.43
C ASN A 133 -22.46 -5.58 -15.90
N GLY A 134 -22.22 -5.01 -14.72
CA GLY A 134 -23.11 -4.03 -14.07
C GLY A 134 -22.73 -2.57 -14.33
N ASP A 135 -21.52 -2.31 -14.83
CA ASP A 135 -21.03 -0.99 -15.21
C ASP A 135 -20.07 -1.03 -16.41
N PRO A 136 -20.61 -0.93 -17.64
CA PRO A 136 -19.81 -0.92 -18.86
C PRO A 136 -18.81 0.23 -18.96
N SER A 137 -18.90 1.26 -18.09
CA SER A 137 -17.94 2.36 -18.10
C SER A 137 -16.55 1.93 -17.58
N ASN A 138 -16.47 0.85 -16.81
CA ASN A 138 -15.20 0.31 -16.29
C ASN A 138 -14.56 -0.78 -17.19
N ASP A 139 -15.23 -1.19 -18.26
CA ASP A 139 -14.70 -2.17 -19.22
C ASP A 139 -13.33 -1.73 -19.76
N ARG A 140 -13.19 -0.42 -20.00
CA ARG A 140 -12.00 0.22 -20.59
C ARG A 140 -11.45 1.28 -19.66
N ILE A 141 -10.43 0.91 -18.89
CA ILE A 141 -9.63 1.80 -18.06
C ILE A 141 -8.23 1.94 -18.65
N ASP A 142 -7.59 3.08 -18.38
CA ASP A 142 -6.20 3.27 -18.77
C ASP A 142 -5.30 2.35 -17.94
N MET A 143 -4.44 1.59 -18.62
CA MET A 143 -3.60 0.56 -18.01
C MET A 143 -2.21 0.64 -18.60
N ARG A 144 -1.20 0.27 -17.80
CA ARG A 144 0.19 0.22 -18.26
C ARG A 144 0.40 -0.71 -19.47
N MET A 145 -0.37 -1.81 -19.54
CA MET A 145 -0.36 -2.73 -20.66
C MET A 145 -1.70 -2.65 -21.39
N PRO A 146 -1.69 -2.53 -22.73
CA PRO A 146 -2.91 -2.47 -23.51
C PRO A 146 -3.67 -3.80 -23.42
N TYR A 147 -4.98 -3.72 -23.48
CA TYR A 147 -5.86 -4.88 -23.52
C TYR A 147 -7.07 -4.59 -24.43
N LYS A 148 -7.77 -5.66 -24.83
CA LYS A 148 -8.98 -5.57 -25.65
C LYS A 148 -10.19 -6.02 -24.83
N VAL A 149 -11.29 -5.27 -24.97
CA VAL A 149 -12.63 -5.71 -24.56
C VAL A 149 -13.36 -6.18 -25.80
N ASP A 150 -13.73 -7.45 -25.82
CA ASP A 150 -14.35 -8.11 -26.97
C ASP A 150 -15.09 -9.38 -26.50
N ARG A 151 -16.41 -9.30 -26.41
CA ARG A 151 -17.25 -10.41 -25.91
C ARG A 151 -17.30 -11.60 -26.87
N GLU A 152 -17.03 -11.38 -28.15
CA GLU A 152 -17.00 -12.45 -29.16
C GLU A 152 -15.68 -13.23 -29.09
N ASN A 153 -14.62 -12.66 -28.52
CA ASN A 153 -13.34 -13.33 -28.35
C ASN A 153 -13.26 -14.00 -26.97
N PRO A 154 -13.19 -15.34 -26.87
CA PRO A 154 -13.19 -16.05 -25.58
C PRO A 154 -11.97 -15.73 -24.70
N ASN A 155 -10.90 -15.16 -25.25
CA ASN A 155 -9.67 -14.82 -24.53
C ASN A 155 -9.56 -13.33 -24.17
N ALA A 156 -10.49 -12.49 -24.62
CA ALA A 156 -10.51 -11.07 -24.28
C ALA A 156 -11.27 -10.81 -22.97
N ARG A 157 -11.18 -9.59 -22.45
CA ARG A 157 -12.07 -9.15 -21.36
C ARG A 157 -13.49 -8.98 -21.90
N HIS A 158 -14.47 -9.41 -21.12
CA HIS A 158 -15.90 -9.35 -21.48
C HIS A 158 -16.65 -8.28 -20.68
N GLY A 159 -16.01 -7.72 -19.65
CA GLY A 159 -16.51 -6.57 -18.89
C GLY A 159 -17.30 -6.96 -17.65
N GLY A 160 -17.31 -8.23 -17.24
CA GLY A 160 -17.94 -8.59 -15.98
C GLY A 160 -17.19 -7.95 -14.79
N ASP A 161 -17.94 -7.48 -13.81
CA ASP A 161 -17.43 -6.61 -12.76
C ASP A 161 -18.09 -6.87 -11.40
N LEU A 162 -17.56 -6.25 -10.35
CA LEU A 162 -18.08 -6.42 -8.99
C LEU A 162 -19.50 -5.88 -8.84
N LYS A 163 -19.87 -4.85 -9.61
CA LYS A 163 -21.22 -4.28 -9.56
C LYS A 163 -22.26 -5.21 -10.20
N GLY A 164 -21.86 -6.01 -11.18
CA GLY A 164 -22.72 -7.05 -11.75
C GLY A 164 -22.87 -8.26 -10.83
N ILE A 165 -21.93 -8.48 -9.90
CA ILE A 165 -22.01 -9.55 -8.89
C ILE A 165 -22.93 -9.16 -7.73
N SER A 166 -22.95 -7.87 -7.34
CA SER A 166 -23.73 -7.32 -6.22
C SER A 166 -25.19 -7.06 -6.56
#